data_AF-A0ABD5ZMI8-F1
#
_entry.id   AF-A0ABD5ZMI8-F1
#
_cell.length_a   1.000
_cell.length_b   1.000
_cell.length_c   1.000
_cell.angle_alpha   90.00
_cell.angle_beta   90.00
_cell.angle_gamma   90.00
#
_symmetry.space_group_name_H-M   'P 1'
#
loop_
_entity.id
_entity.type
_entity.pdbx_description
1 polymer ?
#
loop_
_entity_poly.entity_id
_entity_poly.type
_entity_poly.pdbx_seq_one_letter_code
_entity_poly.pdbx_strand_id
1 'polypeptide(L)'
;MFDERGQSTTLGTALVIAITVTAATATVGAAVLTLEESRLQAREERAADAMATFDSTAALVGLDPATERATVDLGDGTGTTTVTDGGRLTVTAVNGNDTRTLVNRSLGTVSYEVGGTTVAFQGGGVWRDPAGGPVGMVTPPEFHFEGRTLTVPVVSVAADDDPERLPSGRLAVSAAGSRSVFPNATLGRTNPVPSERVRVSVRSDYYEAWAAYFERHVGGVVEADDANRTATVVLVTEASGNASFGIGGSGGTSIRLAGRGGADAFVDSYDSDERSYAATSDADRADGRIVAAGDVKVTGGAVVRGDVVIPSDGCVTTTGARGRGRGGAGADSCTDGGDAVTGEVVRRNVSLTLPQGRVAARVASLRGDNDNGAALDDGSLAGDTLTAGEYYAEEMTLDGETLTFDVSDGDVTLAINGDVTLDRSDVEVTGSGGTVRLYVNGNRFEMRDATVSVPGDRAERFWVYGTPDLVGEMRGSELTGVFYAPAAEGEDTFRMRQSEVFGAVATADPNLRAGSTVHYDEALRDEPVYTTRATLVSYLHVSVNEVEVEER
;
A
#
# COMPACT_ATOMS: atom_id res chain seq x y z
N MET A 1 15.44 76.52 -65.80
CA MET A 1 15.09 77.20 -64.55
C MET A 1 14.08 76.32 -63.86
N PHE A 2 14.42 75.91 -62.65
CA PHE A 2 13.80 74.89 -61.81
C PHE A 2 12.27 75.00 -61.71
N ASP A 3 11.58 73.88 -61.84
CA ASP A 3 10.40 73.63 -61.00
C ASP A 3 10.19 72.13 -60.72
N GLU A 4 11.19 71.51 -60.08
CA GLU A 4 11.09 70.17 -59.46
C GLU A 4 10.45 70.21 -58.06
N ARG A 5 9.78 71.31 -57.67
CA ARG A 5 9.27 71.50 -56.30
C ARG A 5 7.81 71.08 -56.07
N GLY A 6 7.10 70.61 -57.10
CA GLY A 6 5.74 70.08 -56.97
C GLY A 6 5.63 68.55 -56.83
N GLN A 7 6.69 67.79 -57.14
CA GLN A 7 6.63 66.33 -57.11
C GLN A 7 7.03 65.72 -55.75
N SER A 8 7.86 66.39 -54.95
CA SER A 8 8.30 65.85 -53.65
C SER A 8 7.17 65.78 -52.61
N THR A 9 6.25 66.75 -52.61
CA THR A 9 5.06 66.75 -51.74
C THR A 9 4.05 65.69 -52.15
N THR A 10 3.84 65.46 -53.46
CA THR A 10 2.92 64.43 -53.95
C THR A 10 3.49 63.02 -53.78
N LEU A 11 4.80 62.81 -54.01
CA LEU A 11 5.45 61.52 -53.76
C LEU A 11 5.49 61.19 -52.26
N GLY A 12 5.78 62.19 -51.41
CA GLY A 12 5.78 62.02 -49.96
C GLY A 12 4.38 61.69 -49.41
N THR A 13 3.33 62.34 -49.92
CA THR A 13 1.95 62.06 -49.52
C THR A 13 1.51 60.67 -49.99
N ALA A 14 1.86 60.28 -51.22
CA ALA A 14 1.58 58.95 -51.74
C ALA A 14 2.28 57.84 -50.92
N LEU A 15 3.53 58.07 -50.51
CA LEU A 15 4.28 57.12 -49.68
C LEU A 15 3.66 56.97 -48.28
N VAL A 16 3.23 58.07 -47.66
CA VAL A 16 2.57 58.04 -46.34
C VAL A 16 1.21 57.34 -46.41
N ILE A 17 0.44 57.53 -47.49
CA ILE A 17 -0.82 56.81 -47.70
C ILE A 17 -0.55 55.32 -47.91
N ALA A 18 0.45 54.96 -48.71
CA ALA A 18 0.81 53.56 -48.94
C ALA A 18 1.21 52.87 -47.62
N ILE A 19 2.08 53.51 -46.83
CA ILE A 19 2.52 52.96 -45.53
C ILE A 19 1.36 52.87 -44.53
N THR A 20 0.49 53.88 -44.45
CA THR A 20 -0.66 53.84 -43.52
C THR A 20 -1.69 52.78 -43.92
N VAL A 21 -1.95 52.61 -45.21
CA VAL A 21 -2.81 51.52 -45.71
C VAL A 21 -2.18 50.15 -45.43
N THR A 22 -0.88 49.97 -45.69
CA THR A 22 -0.18 48.70 -45.39
C THR A 22 -0.16 48.41 -43.89
N ALA A 23 0.11 49.42 -43.05
CA ALA A 23 0.10 49.27 -41.60
C ALA A 23 -1.31 48.93 -41.09
N ALA A 24 -2.35 49.65 -41.54
CA ALA A 24 -3.74 49.35 -41.18
C ALA A 24 -4.17 47.94 -41.63
N THR A 25 -3.76 47.53 -42.83
CA THR A 25 -4.06 46.18 -43.35
C THR A 25 -3.34 45.10 -42.55
N ALA A 26 -2.09 45.34 -42.15
CA ALA A 26 -1.32 44.43 -41.30
C ALA A 26 -1.92 44.31 -39.89
N THR A 27 -2.36 45.42 -39.29
CA THR A 27 -3.01 45.43 -37.97
C THR A 27 -4.36 44.71 -38.01
N VAL A 28 -5.18 44.93 -39.05
CA VAL A 28 -6.45 44.22 -39.23
C VAL A 28 -6.22 42.73 -39.47
N GLY A 29 -5.21 42.35 -40.26
CA GLY A 29 -4.84 40.96 -40.50
C GLY A 29 -4.39 40.24 -39.23
N ALA A 30 -3.54 40.87 -38.41
CA ALA A 30 -3.12 40.32 -37.13
C ALA A 30 -4.28 40.22 -36.12
N ALA A 31 -5.18 41.21 -36.09
CA ALA A 31 -6.36 41.20 -35.21
C ALA A 31 -7.33 40.06 -35.56
N VAL A 32 -7.52 39.75 -36.85
CA VAL A 32 -8.39 38.64 -37.29
C VAL A 32 -7.84 37.29 -36.81
N LEU A 33 -6.53 37.07 -36.88
CA LEU A 33 -5.91 35.83 -36.38
C LEU A 33 -6.07 35.68 -34.86
N THR A 34 -5.87 36.74 -34.08
CA THR A 34 -6.06 36.71 -32.62
C THR A 34 -7.52 36.52 -32.18
N LEU A 35 -8.48 36.99 -32.98
CA LEU A 35 -9.90 36.85 -32.72
C LEU A 35 -10.38 35.42 -32.96
N GLU A 36 -9.82 34.71 -33.95
CA GLU A 36 -10.13 33.30 -34.21
C GLU A 36 -9.63 32.40 -33.08
N GLU A 37 -8.41 32.64 -32.60
CA GLU A 37 -7.82 31.90 -31.46
C GLU A 37 -8.62 32.14 -30.16
N SER A 38 -8.99 33.40 -29.87
CA SER A 38 -9.84 33.72 -28.71
C SER A 38 -11.24 33.08 -28.79
N ARG A 39 -11.79 32.96 -30.00
CA ARG A 39 -13.08 32.29 -30.23
C ARG A 39 -12.99 30.78 -30.05
N LEU A 40 -11.86 30.18 -30.44
CA LEU A 40 -11.60 28.75 -30.27
C LEU A 40 -11.50 28.40 -28.79
N GLN A 41 -10.64 29.09 -28.04
CA GLN A 41 -10.49 28.89 -26.60
C GLN A 41 -11.83 29.06 -25.85
N ALA A 42 -12.60 30.10 -26.18
CA ALA A 42 -13.92 30.32 -25.59
C ALA A 42 -14.95 29.24 -25.94
N ARG A 43 -14.77 28.49 -27.04
CA ARG A 43 -15.62 27.34 -27.40
C ARG A 43 -15.21 26.09 -26.62
N GLU A 44 -13.91 25.85 -26.46
CA GLU A 44 -13.40 24.73 -25.66
C GLU A 44 -13.79 24.86 -24.18
N GLU A 45 -13.71 26.07 -23.62
CA GLU A 45 -14.19 26.36 -22.26
C GLU A 45 -15.69 26.09 -22.13
N ARG A 46 -16.50 26.55 -23.09
CA ARG A 46 -17.94 26.28 -23.09
C ARG A 46 -18.28 24.80 -23.22
N ALA A 47 -17.54 24.04 -24.02
CA ALA A 47 -17.71 22.60 -24.12
C ALA A 47 -17.41 21.91 -22.79
N ALA A 48 -16.35 22.34 -22.09
CA ALA A 48 -16.03 21.83 -20.75
C ALA A 48 -17.11 22.16 -19.72
N ASP A 49 -17.63 23.39 -19.71
CA ASP A 49 -18.73 23.80 -18.81
C ASP A 49 -20.03 23.04 -19.11
N ALA A 50 -20.36 22.86 -20.38
CA ALA A 50 -21.53 22.11 -20.79
C ALA A 50 -21.42 20.62 -20.43
N MET A 51 -20.22 20.04 -20.56
CA MET A 51 -19.98 18.66 -20.14
C MET A 51 -19.96 18.50 -18.62
N ALA A 52 -19.48 19.49 -17.87
CA ALA A 52 -19.64 19.52 -16.41
C ALA A 52 -21.13 19.62 -16.00
N THR A 53 -21.93 20.34 -16.79
CA THR A 53 -23.39 20.36 -16.60
C THR A 53 -24.00 18.99 -16.93
N PHE A 54 -23.52 18.32 -17.98
CA PHE A 54 -23.89 16.95 -18.31
C PHE A 54 -23.59 15.99 -17.17
N ASP A 55 -22.38 16.03 -16.62
CA ASP A 55 -21.93 15.23 -15.48
C ASP A 55 -22.89 15.38 -14.28
N SER A 56 -23.17 16.62 -13.86
CA SER A 56 -24.12 16.87 -12.77
C SER A 56 -25.54 16.35 -13.06
N THR A 57 -25.95 16.37 -14.34
CA THR A 57 -27.27 15.88 -14.76
C THR A 57 -27.31 14.35 -14.77
N ALA A 58 -26.25 13.70 -15.25
CA ALA A 58 -26.11 12.26 -15.25
C ALA A 58 -26.04 11.71 -13.83
N ALA A 59 -25.32 12.39 -12.93
CA ALA A 59 -25.30 12.08 -11.51
C ALA A 59 -26.70 12.25 -10.88
N LEU A 60 -27.41 13.35 -11.16
CA LEU A 60 -28.79 13.57 -10.68
C LEU A 60 -29.72 12.44 -11.14
N VAL A 61 -29.76 12.14 -12.44
CA VAL A 61 -30.65 11.12 -13.02
C VAL A 61 -30.26 9.71 -12.57
N GLY A 62 -28.97 9.42 -12.42
CA GLY A 62 -28.48 8.10 -12.02
C GLY A 62 -28.62 7.82 -10.53
N LEU A 63 -28.43 8.83 -9.68
CA LEU A 63 -28.36 8.66 -8.22
C LEU A 63 -29.66 9.03 -7.50
N ASP A 64 -30.48 9.94 -8.06
CA ASP A 64 -31.76 10.33 -7.47
C ASP A 64 -32.91 9.50 -8.05
N PRO A 65 -33.54 8.60 -7.27
CA PRO A 65 -34.66 7.80 -7.74
C PRO A 65 -35.91 8.63 -8.08
N ALA A 66 -35.97 9.92 -7.71
CA ALA A 66 -37.08 10.80 -8.08
C ALA A 66 -36.94 11.42 -9.49
N THR A 67 -35.75 11.34 -10.11
CA THR A 67 -35.47 12.02 -11.39
C THR A 67 -35.22 10.99 -12.49
N GLU A 68 -36.24 10.70 -13.29
CA GLU A 68 -36.15 9.67 -14.35
C GLU A 68 -35.52 10.16 -15.66
N ARG A 69 -35.64 11.46 -15.99
CA ARG A 69 -35.12 12.03 -17.24
C ARG A 69 -34.80 13.52 -17.09
N ALA A 70 -33.73 13.95 -17.72
CA ALA A 70 -33.33 15.35 -17.82
C ALA A 70 -32.76 15.65 -19.21
N THR A 71 -32.55 16.93 -19.52
CA THR A 71 -32.01 17.36 -20.81
C THR A 71 -30.85 18.30 -20.63
N VAL A 72 -29.82 18.12 -21.44
CA VAL A 72 -28.62 18.96 -21.46
C VAL A 72 -28.39 19.45 -22.87
N ASP A 73 -27.92 20.69 -22.98
CA ASP A 73 -27.54 21.32 -24.23
C ASP A 73 -26.02 21.51 -24.22
N LEU A 74 -25.31 20.74 -25.05
CA LEU A 74 -23.85 20.77 -25.16
C LEU A 74 -23.32 21.92 -26.03
N GLY A 75 -24.20 22.72 -26.65
CA GLY A 75 -23.81 23.93 -27.37
C GLY A 75 -24.62 24.20 -28.63
N ASP A 76 -24.08 25.05 -29.51
CA ASP A 76 -24.76 25.56 -30.72
C ASP A 76 -24.81 24.57 -31.90
N GLY A 77 -24.54 23.28 -31.67
CA GLY A 77 -24.59 22.22 -32.69
C GLY A 77 -23.41 22.20 -33.68
N THR A 78 -22.30 22.87 -33.35
CA THR A 78 -21.12 22.94 -34.25
C THR A 78 -20.10 21.82 -34.04
N GLY A 79 -20.12 21.15 -32.89
CA GLY A 79 -19.32 19.95 -32.59
C GLY A 79 -20.09 18.65 -32.80
N THR A 80 -19.38 17.52 -32.73
CA THR A 80 -19.99 16.18 -32.84
C THR A 80 -19.99 15.51 -31.48
N THR A 81 -21.16 15.08 -31.02
CA THR A 81 -21.28 14.22 -29.84
C THR A 81 -21.21 12.76 -30.27
N THR A 82 -20.41 11.95 -29.57
CA THR A 82 -20.34 10.51 -29.80
C THR A 82 -20.55 9.77 -28.47
N VAL A 83 -21.36 8.73 -28.49
CA VAL A 83 -21.54 7.80 -27.37
C VAL A 83 -20.86 6.48 -27.75
N THR A 84 -19.99 5.96 -26.89
CA THR A 84 -19.23 4.72 -27.12
C THR A 84 -19.15 3.84 -25.88
N ASP A 85 -18.95 2.52 -26.05
CA ASP A 85 -18.57 1.60 -24.97
C ASP A 85 -17.10 1.82 -24.55
N GLY A 86 -16.83 3.02 -24.03
CA GLY A 86 -15.51 3.47 -23.64
C GLY A 86 -15.21 3.23 -22.16
N GLY A 87 -14.07 2.62 -21.90
CA GLY A 87 -13.49 2.48 -20.56
C GLY A 87 -14.11 1.39 -19.69
N ARG A 88 -13.35 0.95 -18.68
CA ARG A 88 -13.76 -0.16 -17.81
C ARG A 88 -13.19 -0.01 -16.41
N LEU A 89 -14.07 -0.08 -15.40
CA LEU A 89 -13.71 -0.14 -13.99
C LEU A 89 -13.69 -1.59 -13.52
N THR A 90 -12.57 -1.98 -12.94
CA THR A 90 -12.38 -3.28 -12.29
C THR A 90 -11.94 -3.08 -10.85
N VAL A 91 -12.64 -3.71 -9.90
CA VAL A 91 -12.23 -3.79 -8.50
C VAL A 91 -11.91 -5.24 -8.19
N THR A 92 -10.68 -5.51 -7.75
CA THR A 92 -10.23 -6.85 -7.38
C THR A 92 -9.79 -6.91 -5.92
N ALA A 93 -10.17 -8.01 -5.27
CA ALA A 93 -9.59 -8.47 -4.02
C ALA A 93 -8.37 -9.31 -4.35
N VAL A 94 -7.24 -9.03 -3.70
CA VAL A 94 -5.98 -9.75 -3.92
C VAL A 94 -5.55 -10.40 -2.61
N ASN A 95 -5.23 -11.70 -2.66
CA ASN A 95 -4.70 -12.53 -1.59
C ASN A 95 -3.49 -13.33 -2.11
N GLY A 96 -2.26 -12.86 -1.87
CA GLY A 96 -1.06 -13.40 -2.49
C GLY A 96 -1.19 -13.39 -4.03
N ASN A 97 -1.20 -14.59 -4.63
CA ASN A 97 -1.40 -14.76 -6.09
C ASN A 97 -2.87 -14.93 -6.48
N ASP A 98 -3.78 -15.14 -5.54
CA ASP A 98 -5.20 -15.25 -5.82
C ASP A 98 -5.80 -13.85 -6.03
N THR A 99 -6.43 -13.66 -7.19
CA THR A 99 -7.08 -12.39 -7.55
C THR A 99 -8.54 -12.66 -7.86
N ARG A 100 -9.42 -12.16 -6.99
CA ARG A 100 -10.86 -12.29 -7.14
C ARG A 100 -11.46 -10.96 -7.61
N THR A 101 -12.14 -11.00 -8.75
CA THR A 101 -12.87 -9.84 -9.27
C THR A 101 -14.14 -9.58 -8.43
N LEU A 102 -14.20 -8.43 -7.76
CA LEU A 102 -15.35 -7.97 -6.99
C LEU A 102 -16.31 -7.16 -7.86
N VAL A 103 -15.77 -6.29 -8.71
CA VAL A 103 -16.53 -5.46 -9.65
C VAL A 103 -15.82 -5.47 -10.99
N ASN A 104 -16.58 -5.55 -12.08
CA ASN A 104 -16.09 -5.40 -13.44
C ASN A 104 -17.23 -4.82 -14.28
N ARG A 105 -17.12 -3.56 -14.67
CA ARG A 105 -18.19 -2.80 -15.30
C ARG A 105 -17.64 -1.88 -16.38
N SER A 106 -18.35 -1.80 -17.50
CA SER A 106 -18.11 -0.74 -18.46
C SER A 106 -18.51 0.61 -17.85
N LEU A 107 -17.80 1.66 -18.25
CA LEU A 107 -18.13 3.03 -17.88
C LEU A 107 -18.98 3.72 -18.94
N GLY A 108 -18.82 3.36 -20.21
CA GLY A 108 -19.34 4.14 -21.33
C GLY A 108 -18.69 5.52 -21.42
N THR A 109 -18.76 6.16 -22.58
CA THR A 109 -18.18 7.49 -22.78
C THR A 109 -19.08 8.34 -23.64
N VAL A 110 -19.32 9.58 -23.20
CA VAL A 110 -19.94 10.63 -24.02
C VAL A 110 -18.85 11.65 -24.33
N SER A 111 -18.44 11.74 -25.59
CA SER A 111 -17.41 12.67 -26.03
C SER A 111 -18.00 13.77 -26.91
N TYR A 112 -17.46 14.97 -26.77
CA TYR A 112 -17.77 16.12 -27.60
C TYR A 112 -16.47 16.70 -28.17
N GLU A 113 -16.34 16.65 -29.49
CA GLU A 113 -15.15 17.14 -30.20
C GLU A 113 -15.37 18.56 -30.72
N VAL A 114 -14.49 19.48 -30.33
CA VAL A 114 -14.49 20.87 -30.80
C VAL A 114 -13.05 21.36 -30.98
N GLY A 115 -12.72 21.83 -32.19
CA GLY A 115 -11.45 22.53 -32.41
C GLY A 115 -10.18 21.68 -32.31
N GLY A 116 -10.30 20.33 -32.37
CA GLY A 116 -9.19 19.41 -32.11
C GLY A 116 -9.03 19.03 -30.64
N THR A 117 -9.88 19.55 -29.75
CA THR A 117 -9.97 19.15 -28.35
C THR A 117 -11.20 18.27 -28.15
N THR A 118 -11.02 17.14 -27.48
CA THR A 118 -12.12 16.28 -27.04
C THR A 118 -12.42 16.54 -25.57
N VAL A 119 -13.68 16.81 -25.25
CA VAL A 119 -14.17 16.84 -23.86
C VAL A 119 -15.05 15.62 -23.66
N ALA A 120 -14.73 14.79 -22.68
CA ALA A 120 -15.40 13.52 -22.49
C ALA A 120 -15.86 13.30 -21.05
N PHE A 121 -17.10 12.85 -20.92
CA PHE A 121 -17.64 12.31 -19.68
C PHE A 121 -17.40 10.80 -19.63
N GLN A 122 -16.81 10.32 -18.53
CA GLN A 122 -16.63 8.89 -18.28
C GLN A 122 -16.53 8.62 -16.77
N GLY A 123 -17.32 7.67 -16.26
CA GLY A 123 -17.22 7.17 -14.89
C GLY A 123 -17.48 8.21 -13.80
N GLY A 124 -18.28 9.25 -14.10
CA GLY A 124 -18.60 10.35 -13.18
C GLY A 124 -17.56 11.48 -13.16
N GLY A 125 -16.58 11.48 -14.07
CA GLY A 125 -15.65 12.58 -14.24
C GLY A 125 -15.67 13.13 -15.66
N VAL A 126 -15.23 14.38 -15.81
CA VAL A 126 -15.07 15.04 -17.10
C VAL A 126 -13.60 15.28 -17.39
N TRP A 127 -13.17 14.83 -18.57
CA TRP A 127 -11.79 14.84 -19.03
C TRP A 127 -11.67 15.76 -20.25
N ARG A 128 -10.58 16.51 -20.32
CA ARG A 128 -10.21 17.34 -21.46
C ARG A 128 -8.96 16.76 -22.10
N ASP A 129 -9.07 16.36 -23.35
CA ASP A 129 -8.00 15.79 -24.17
C ASP A 129 -7.71 16.72 -25.36
N PRO A 130 -6.74 17.64 -25.23
CA PRO A 130 -6.32 18.51 -26.33
C PRO A 130 -5.39 17.75 -27.29
N ALA A 131 -5.54 17.97 -28.60
CA ALA A 131 -4.67 17.35 -29.60
C ALA A 131 -3.17 17.59 -29.32
N GLY A 132 -2.46 16.53 -28.94
CA GLY A 132 -1.02 16.55 -28.68
C GLY A 132 -0.60 17.17 -27.34
N GLY A 133 -1.55 17.37 -26.41
CA GLY A 133 -1.27 17.82 -25.04
C GLY A 133 -1.66 16.78 -23.98
N PRO A 134 -1.39 17.05 -22.70
CA PRO A 134 -1.76 16.14 -21.62
C PRO A 134 -3.26 16.16 -21.35
N VAL A 135 -3.82 15.00 -21.01
CA VAL A 135 -5.23 14.88 -20.60
C VAL A 135 -5.42 15.54 -19.23
N GLY A 136 -6.32 16.51 -19.16
CA GLY A 136 -6.66 17.23 -17.94
C GLY A 136 -7.99 16.80 -17.35
N MET A 137 -8.10 16.87 -16.02
CA MET A 137 -9.37 16.70 -15.31
C MET A 137 -10.11 18.04 -15.24
N VAL A 138 -11.39 18.05 -15.63
CA VAL A 138 -12.30 19.19 -15.52
C VAL A 138 -13.16 19.03 -14.26
N THR A 139 -13.85 17.90 -14.14
CA THR A 139 -14.59 17.51 -12.92
C THR A 139 -14.07 16.15 -12.41
N PRO A 140 -13.89 15.99 -11.10
CA PRO A 140 -13.44 14.74 -10.52
C PRO A 140 -14.56 13.70 -10.47
N PRO A 141 -14.23 12.40 -10.61
CA PRO A 141 -15.13 11.31 -10.26
C PRO A 141 -15.58 11.35 -8.79
N GLU A 142 -16.73 10.76 -8.49
CA GLU A 142 -17.33 10.78 -7.15
C GLU A 142 -16.79 9.70 -6.19
N PHE A 143 -15.46 9.51 -6.08
CA PHE A 143 -14.93 8.49 -5.16
C PHE A 143 -14.79 9.12 -3.77
N HIS A 144 -15.53 8.60 -2.81
CA HIS A 144 -15.48 9.08 -1.43
C HIS A 144 -14.74 8.09 -0.55
N PHE A 145 -13.69 8.56 0.09
CA PHE A 145 -12.93 7.78 1.06
C PHE A 145 -13.05 8.41 2.44
N GLU A 146 -13.68 7.71 3.38
CA GLU A 146 -13.90 8.20 4.75
C GLU A 146 -13.57 7.13 5.79
N GLY A 147 -12.60 7.43 6.66
CA GLY A 147 -12.12 6.53 7.70
C GLY A 147 -11.44 5.29 7.12
N ARG A 148 -12.24 4.24 6.87
CA ARG A 148 -11.82 2.95 6.26
C ARG A 148 -12.81 2.48 5.20
N THR A 149 -13.68 3.37 4.73
CA THR A 149 -14.75 3.05 3.80
C THR A 149 -14.48 3.72 2.47
N LEU A 150 -14.32 2.93 1.42
CA LEU A 150 -14.33 3.42 0.04
C LEU A 150 -15.74 3.28 -0.53
N THR A 151 -16.33 4.41 -0.90
CA THR A 151 -17.63 4.47 -1.59
C THR A 151 -17.40 4.90 -3.03
N VAL A 152 -17.85 4.07 -3.97
CA VAL A 152 -17.69 4.26 -5.41
C VAL A 152 -19.08 4.20 -6.06
N PRO A 153 -19.77 5.34 -6.18
CA PRO A 153 -20.94 5.47 -7.02
C PRO A 153 -20.49 5.59 -8.48
N VAL A 154 -20.59 4.49 -9.22
CA VAL A 154 -20.24 4.47 -10.64
C VAL A 154 -21.44 4.96 -11.43
N VAL A 155 -21.32 6.09 -12.11
CA VAL A 155 -22.26 6.51 -13.14
C VAL A 155 -21.75 5.97 -14.48
N SER A 156 -22.51 5.05 -15.09
CA SER A 156 -22.15 4.44 -16.37
C SER A 156 -23.13 4.85 -17.46
N VAL A 157 -22.62 5.08 -18.67
CA VAL A 157 -23.44 5.38 -19.84
C VAL A 157 -23.67 4.09 -20.61
N ALA A 158 -24.93 3.77 -20.87
CA ALA A 158 -25.29 2.67 -21.75
C ALA A 158 -24.88 3.02 -23.18
N ALA A 159 -24.08 2.14 -23.79
CA ALA A 159 -23.60 2.30 -25.15
C ALA A 159 -23.49 0.91 -25.80
N ASP A 160 -23.81 0.86 -27.10
CA ASP A 160 -23.60 -0.33 -27.92
C ASP A 160 -22.14 -0.41 -28.42
N ASP A 161 -21.77 -1.55 -28.99
CA ASP A 161 -20.44 -1.77 -29.58
C ASP A 161 -20.14 -0.79 -30.74
N ASP A 162 -21.18 -0.31 -31.43
CA ASP A 162 -21.07 0.66 -32.51
C ASP A 162 -21.22 2.11 -31.97
N PRO A 163 -20.28 3.02 -32.28
CA PRO A 163 -20.37 4.41 -31.86
C PRO A 163 -21.63 5.11 -32.37
N GLU A 164 -22.43 5.66 -31.46
CA GLU A 164 -23.61 6.46 -31.80
C GLU A 164 -23.24 7.94 -31.92
N ARG A 165 -23.60 8.58 -33.04
CA ARG A 165 -23.33 10.01 -33.27
C ARG A 165 -24.60 10.83 -33.13
N LEU A 166 -24.56 11.85 -32.26
CA LEU A 166 -25.69 12.72 -31.93
C LEU A 166 -25.40 14.17 -32.39
N PRO A 167 -25.88 14.59 -33.58
CA PRO A 167 -25.48 15.84 -34.22
C PRO A 167 -26.11 17.12 -33.65
N SER A 168 -27.27 17.06 -32.99
CA SER A 168 -27.97 18.27 -32.52
C SER A 168 -27.37 18.91 -31.27
N GLY A 169 -26.42 18.25 -30.59
CA GLY A 169 -25.82 18.71 -29.32
C GLY A 169 -26.81 18.77 -28.14
N ARG A 170 -28.09 18.50 -28.37
CA ARG A 170 -29.13 18.45 -27.34
C ARG A 170 -29.43 17.02 -26.97
N LEU A 171 -29.07 16.69 -25.73
CA LEU A 171 -29.13 15.33 -25.22
C LEU A 171 -30.29 15.19 -24.24
N ALA A 172 -31.01 14.08 -24.34
CA ALA A 172 -31.87 13.60 -23.28
C ALA A 172 -31.14 12.48 -22.52
N VAL A 173 -31.08 12.60 -21.19
CA VAL A 173 -30.47 11.63 -20.29
C VAL A 173 -31.59 10.96 -19.49
N SER A 174 -31.70 9.65 -19.54
CA SER A 174 -32.69 8.88 -18.76
C SER A 174 -32.04 7.83 -17.88
N ALA A 175 -32.67 7.54 -16.73
CA ALA A 175 -32.23 6.47 -15.84
C ALA A 175 -32.52 5.10 -16.48
N ALA A 176 -31.50 4.27 -16.60
CA ALA A 176 -31.59 2.90 -17.13
C ALA A 176 -31.49 1.84 -16.02
N GLY A 177 -30.99 2.20 -14.84
CA GLY A 177 -31.09 1.39 -13.64
C GLY A 177 -30.06 1.75 -12.58
N SER A 178 -30.40 1.50 -11.31
CA SER A 178 -29.47 1.65 -10.20
C SER A 178 -29.41 0.35 -9.38
N ARG A 179 -28.19 -0.11 -9.07
CA ARG A 179 -27.98 -1.28 -8.21
C ARG A 179 -26.72 -1.20 -7.39
N SER A 180 -26.80 -1.68 -6.15
CA SER A 180 -25.63 -1.99 -5.34
C SER A 180 -24.95 -3.27 -5.85
N VAL A 181 -23.67 -3.17 -6.22
CA VAL A 181 -22.85 -4.28 -6.72
C VAL A 181 -22.01 -4.89 -5.59
N PHE A 182 -21.63 -4.08 -4.60
CA PHE A 182 -20.90 -4.50 -3.41
C PHE A 182 -21.34 -3.63 -2.20
N PRO A 183 -21.66 -4.22 -1.03
CA PRO A 183 -21.68 -5.65 -0.73
C PRO A 183 -22.90 -6.39 -1.35
N ASN A 184 -22.75 -7.69 -1.59
CA ASN A 184 -23.81 -8.61 -2.01
C ASN A 184 -23.58 -9.99 -1.36
N ALA A 185 -24.31 -10.26 -0.26
CA ALA A 185 -24.14 -11.47 0.54
C ALA A 185 -24.40 -12.77 -0.24
N THR A 186 -25.34 -12.74 -1.19
CA THR A 186 -25.69 -13.91 -2.03
C THR A 186 -24.54 -14.34 -2.94
N LEU A 187 -23.65 -13.41 -3.32
CA LEU A 187 -22.44 -13.67 -4.12
C LEU A 187 -21.18 -13.83 -3.26
N GLY A 188 -21.33 -13.93 -1.92
CA GLY A 188 -20.20 -13.96 -0.99
C GLY A 188 -19.35 -12.69 -1.03
N ARG A 189 -19.97 -11.54 -1.32
CA ARG A 189 -19.34 -10.22 -1.35
C ARG A 189 -19.76 -9.47 -0.09
N THR A 190 -19.03 -9.67 0.99
CA THR A 190 -19.38 -9.10 2.30
C THR A 190 -18.40 -8.01 2.69
N ASN A 191 -18.86 -7.10 3.54
CA ASN A 191 -17.99 -6.23 4.31
C ASN A 191 -17.78 -6.82 5.71
N PRO A 192 -16.60 -6.64 6.34
CA PRO A 192 -15.36 -6.09 5.77
C PRO A 192 -14.86 -6.92 4.57
N VAL A 193 -14.14 -6.29 3.64
CA VAL A 193 -13.64 -6.97 2.43
C VAL A 193 -12.61 -8.03 2.83
N PRO A 194 -12.86 -9.33 2.59
CA PRO A 194 -11.94 -10.40 2.98
C PRO A 194 -10.81 -10.54 1.96
N SER A 195 -9.94 -9.55 1.91
CA SER A 195 -8.74 -9.56 1.07
C SER A 195 -7.56 -8.93 1.78
N GLU A 196 -6.34 -9.09 1.28
CA GLU A 196 -5.13 -8.40 1.79
C GLU A 196 -5.02 -6.99 1.17
N ARG A 197 -5.40 -6.90 -0.10
CA ARG A 197 -5.44 -5.65 -0.86
C ARG A 197 -6.72 -5.56 -1.66
N VAL A 198 -7.13 -4.32 -1.94
CA VAL A 198 -8.14 -3.99 -2.92
C VAL A 198 -7.46 -3.18 -4.01
N ARG A 199 -7.46 -3.67 -5.25
CA ARG A 199 -7.02 -2.90 -6.41
C ARG A 199 -8.22 -2.32 -7.13
N VAL A 200 -8.16 -1.03 -7.42
CA VAL A 200 -9.15 -0.35 -8.25
C VAL A 200 -8.45 0.08 -9.53
N SER A 201 -8.82 -0.54 -10.64
CA SER A 201 -8.21 -0.34 -11.95
C SER A 201 -9.22 0.24 -12.93
N VAL A 202 -8.83 1.30 -13.63
CA VAL A 202 -9.61 1.93 -14.70
C VAL A 202 -8.81 1.86 -15.99
N ARG A 203 -9.29 1.03 -16.93
CA ARG A 203 -8.79 1.02 -18.30
C ARG A 203 -9.52 2.10 -19.07
N SER A 204 -8.81 3.06 -19.66
CA SER A 204 -9.41 4.21 -20.33
C SER A 204 -8.41 4.91 -21.25
N ASP A 205 -8.91 5.59 -22.29
CA ASP A 205 -8.07 6.53 -23.06
C ASP A 205 -7.62 7.73 -22.22
N TYR A 206 -8.32 8.01 -21.11
CA TYR A 206 -8.00 9.09 -20.16
C TYR A 206 -7.23 8.57 -18.93
N TYR A 207 -6.55 7.43 -19.01
CA TYR A 207 -5.93 6.78 -17.84
C TYR A 207 -4.91 7.64 -17.10
N GLU A 208 -4.15 8.51 -17.77
CA GLU A 208 -3.20 9.44 -17.11
C GLU A 208 -3.92 10.38 -16.13
N ALA A 209 -5.08 10.91 -16.53
CA ALA A 209 -5.90 11.77 -15.67
C ALA A 209 -6.55 10.99 -14.52
N TRP A 210 -6.93 9.72 -14.74
CA TRP A 210 -7.38 8.81 -13.68
C TRP A 210 -6.29 8.53 -12.65
N ALA A 211 -5.04 8.29 -13.10
CA ALA A 211 -3.89 8.10 -12.20
C ALA A 211 -3.67 9.35 -11.35
N ALA A 212 -3.61 10.53 -11.99
CA ALA A 212 -3.46 11.80 -11.30
C ALA A 212 -4.63 12.13 -10.34
N TYR A 213 -5.82 11.60 -10.59
CA TYR A 213 -6.96 11.68 -9.67
C TYR A 213 -6.75 10.81 -8.42
N PHE A 214 -6.37 9.54 -8.62
CA PHE A 214 -6.13 8.60 -7.52
C PHE A 214 -5.02 9.08 -6.58
N GLU A 215 -3.92 9.60 -7.14
CA GLU A 215 -2.81 10.15 -6.37
C GLU A 215 -3.24 11.28 -5.43
N ARG A 216 -4.12 12.15 -5.92
CA ARG A 216 -4.54 13.37 -5.19
C ARG A 216 -5.66 13.13 -4.19
N HIS A 217 -6.60 12.23 -4.48
CA HIS A 217 -7.87 12.16 -3.74
C HIS A 217 -8.13 10.84 -3.00
N VAL A 218 -7.56 9.73 -3.46
CA VAL A 218 -7.80 8.42 -2.83
C VAL A 218 -6.64 8.05 -1.89
N GLY A 219 -5.41 8.39 -2.28
CA GLY A 219 -4.20 7.98 -1.56
C GLY A 219 -3.93 6.48 -1.69
N GLY A 220 -2.67 6.09 -1.53
CA GLY A 220 -2.19 4.72 -1.79
C GLY A 220 -1.13 4.69 -2.88
N VAL A 221 -0.70 3.49 -3.26
CA VAL A 221 0.23 3.30 -4.36
C VAL A 221 -0.56 3.34 -5.67
N VAL A 222 -0.23 4.28 -6.54
CA VAL A 222 -0.85 4.45 -7.86
C VAL A 222 0.12 4.01 -8.93
N GLU A 223 -0.37 3.23 -9.88
CA GLU A 223 0.38 2.71 -11.02
C GLU A 223 -0.35 3.11 -12.30
N ALA A 224 0.40 3.62 -13.29
CA ALA A 224 -0.09 3.87 -14.64
C ALA A 224 0.60 2.91 -15.62
N ASP A 225 -0.20 2.09 -16.30
CA ASP A 225 0.25 1.15 -17.32
C ASP A 225 -0.12 1.71 -18.70
N ASP A 226 0.87 2.31 -19.37
CA ASP A 226 0.70 2.94 -20.69
C ASP A 226 0.37 1.91 -21.78
N ALA A 227 0.91 0.69 -21.67
CA ALA A 227 0.72 -0.36 -22.67
C ALA A 227 -0.74 -0.86 -22.69
N ASN A 228 -1.34 -0.98 -21.51
CA ASN A 228 -2.75 -1.35 -21.36
C ASN A 228 -3.69 -0.15 -21.20
N ARG A 229 -3.17 1.08 -21.17
CA ARG A 229 -3.90 2.32 -20.88
C ARG A 229 -4.75 2.21 -19.62
N THR A 230 -4.12 1.82 -18.52
CA THR A 230 -4.82 1.50 -17.26
C THR A 230 -4.20 2.23 -16.08
N ALA A 231 -5.03 2.94 -15.30
CA ALA A 231 -4.64 3.49 -14.01
C ALA A 231 -5.11 2.57 -12.89
N THR A 232 -4.24 2.25 -11.94
CA THR A 232 -4.57 1.38 -10.80
C THR A 232 -4.17 2.05 -9.50
N VAL A 233 -5.08 2.05 -8.51
CA VAL A 233 -4.74 2.37 -7.12
C VAL A 233 -4.84 1.12 -6.25
N VAL A 234 -3.82 0.90 -5.42
CA VAL A 234 -3.72 -0.24 -4.50
C VAL A 234 -3.99 0.23 -3.08
N LEU A 235 -5.03 -0.32 -2.47
CA LEU A 235 -5.45 -0.08 -1.10
C LEU A 235 -5.20 -1.33 -0.25
N VAL A 236 -4.75 -1.15 0.99
CA VAL A 236 -4.52 -2.27 1.91
C VAL A 236 -5.72 -2.42 2.84
N THR A 237 -6.07 -3.63 3.24
CA THR A 237 -7.26 -3.88 4.07
C THR A 237 -6.99 -3.99 5.56
N GLU A 238 -5.71 -4.09 5.93
CA GLU A 238 -5.25 -4.17 7.32
C GLU A 238 -4.18 -3.13 7.64
N ALA A 239 -4.40 -2.39 8.74
CA ALA A 239 -3.43 -1.47 9.31
C ALA A 239 -2.47 -2.23 10.23
N SER A 240 -1.27 -1.69 10.35
CA SER A 240 -0.24 -2.07 11.30
C SER A 240 -0.80 -2.37 12.69
N GLY A 241 -0.64 -3.61 13.16
CA GLY A 241 -0.50 -3.85 14.60
C GLY A 241 0.83 -3.23 15.05
N ASN A 242 0.89 -2.70 16.27
CA ASN A 242 2.18 -2.30 16.84
C ASN A 242 2.89 -3.53 17.40
N ALA A 243 4.23 -3.55 17.36
CA ALA A 243 5.03 -4.61 17.94
C ALA A 243 5.17 -4.47 19.47
N SER A 244 4.04 -4.37 20.18
CA SER A 244 4.02 -4.10 21.64
C SER A 244 4.28 -5.36 22.50
N PHE A 245 5.20 -6.23 22.08
CA PHE A 245 5.50 -7.52 22.70
C PHE A 245 6.92 -7.97 22.39
N GLY A 246 7.54 -8.72 23.30
CA GLY A 246 8.79 -9.44 23.01
C GLY A 246 8.54 -10.74 22.27
N ILE A 247 7.47 -11.47 22.65
CA ILE A 247 7.07 -12.72 21.97
C ILE A 247 5.58 -12.66 21.61
N GLY A 248 5.28 -12.88 20.34
CA GLY A 248 3.95 -12.99 19.77
C GLY A 248 3.70 -14.39 19.17
N GLY A 249 2.65 -15.07 19.61
CA GLY A 249 2.16 -16.33 19.05
C GLY A 249 0.79 -16.16 18.39
N SER A 250 0.66 -16.40 17.09
CA SER A 250 -0.60 -16.26 16.33
C SER A 250 -1.35 -17.55 16.04
N GLY A 251 -0.74 -18.73 16.23
CA GLY A 251 -1.19 -20.01 15.70
C GLY A 251 -2.31 -20.73 16.46
N GLY A 252 -2.89 -20.12 17.50
CA GLY A 252 -3.85 -20.78 18.40
C GLY A 252 -3.30 -21.95 19.23
N THR A 253 -2.05 -22.35 18.99
CA THR A 253 -1.30 -23.40 19.70
C THR A 253 -0.63 -22.84 20.97
N SER A 254 0.34 -23.58 21.53
CA SER A 254 1.02 -23.23 22.77
C SER A 254 2.42 -22.66 22.56
N ILE A 255 2.65 -21.38 22.91
CA ILE A 255 4.03 -20.84 23.00
C ILE A 255 4.81 -21.64 24.05
N ARG A 256 6.04 -22.06 23.73
CA ARG A 256 6.86 -22.90 24.63
C ARG A 256 8.16 -22.21 25.03
N LEU A 257 8.40 -22.16 26.34
CA LEU A 257 9.65 -21.72 26.95
C LEU A 257 10.19 -22.85 27.82
N ALA A 258 11.39 -23.34 27.52
CA ALA A 258 11.96 -24.50 28.19
C ALA A 258 13.42 -24.27 28.59
N GLY A 259 13.68 -24.15 29.89
CA GLY A 259 15.03 -24.14 30.46
C GLY A 259 15.61 -25.55 30.65
N ARG A 260 16.89 -25.64 31.04
CA ARG A 260 17.52 -26.90 31.48
C ARG A 260 18.62 -26.62 32.49
N GLY A 261 18.58 -27.27 33.66
CA GLY A 261 19.48 -27.03 34.80
C GLY A 261 20.90 -26.55 34.46
N GLY A 262 21.13 -25.23 34.57
CA GLY A 262 22.38 -24.54 34.26
C GLY A 262 22.33 -23.59 33.05
N ALA A 263 21.35 -23.75 32.15
CA ALA A 263 21.08 -22.86 31.04
C ALA A 263 19.70 -22.21 31.27
N ASP A 264 19.72 -20.90 31.47
CA ASP A 264 18.52 -20.12 31.72
C ASP A 264 17.81 -19.82 30.39
N ALA A 265 16.49 -19.80 30.42
CA ALA A 265 15.66 -19.32 29.32
C ALA A 265 14.70 -18.32 29.92
N PHE A 266 14.73 -17.08 29.44
CA PHE A 266 13.88 -16.04 30.00
C PHE A 266 13.49 -14.98 29.00
N VAL A 267 12.42 -14.27 29.35
CA VAL A 267 11.97 -13.06 28.67
C VAL A 267 12.09 -11.92 29.66
N ASP A 268 12.66 -10.80 29.24
CA ASP A 268 12.68 -9.53 29.98
C ASP A 268 12.55 -8.35 29.01
N SER A 269 12.91 -7.14 29.43
CA SER A 269 12.86 -5.94 28.60
C SER A 269 14.05 -5.00 28.80
N TYR A 270 14.14 -4.02 27.90
CA TYR A 270 14.92 -2.78 28.00
C TYR A 270 14.28 -1.74 27.07
N ASP A 271 14.71 -0.48 27.18
CA ASP A 271 14.27 0.58 26.27
C ASP A 271 15.49 1.17 25.53
N SER A 272 15.62 0.85 24.24
CA SER A 272 16.73 1.33 23.40
C SER A 272 16.68 2.83 23.12
N ASP A 273 15.55 3.50 23.34
CA ASP A 273 15.45 4.96 23.35
C ASP A 273 16.20 5.58 24.53
N GLU A 274 16.22 4.89 25.67
CA GLU A 274 16.96 5.33 26.84
C GLU A 274 18.43 4.89 26.79
N ARG A 275 18.69 3.58 26.59
CA ARG A 275 20.03 2.99 26.64
C ARG A 275 20.07 1.57 26.08
N SER A 276 21.28 1.11 25.71
CA SER A 276 21.51 -0.28 25.30
C SER A 276 21.21 -1.27 26.44
N TYR A 277 20.91 -2.53 26.09
CA TYR A 277 20.57 -3.56 27.07
C TYR A 277 21.69 -3.75 28.11
N ALA A 278 22.95 -3.73 27.67
CA ALA A 278 24.12 -3.86 28.55
C ALA A 278 24.23 -2.73 29.60
N ALA A 279 23.64 -1.56 29.32
CA ALA A 279 23.58 -0.42 30.23
C ALA A 279 22.30 -0.38 31.09
N THR A 280 21.35 -1.28 30.85
CA THR A 280 20.10 -1.42 31.62
C THR A 280 20.37 -2.16 32.93
N SER A 281 19.82 -1.64 34.04
CA SER A 281 19.98 -2.28 35.35
C SER A 281 19.07 -3.50 35.48
N ASP A 282 19.44 -4.48 36.31
CA ASP A 282 18.60 -5.67 36.51
C ASP A 282 17.20 -5.34 37.07
N ALA A 283 17.04 -4.20 37.75
CA ALA A 283 15.75 -3.76 38.26
C ALA A 283 14.83 -3.23 37.14
N ASP A 284 15.41 -2.71 36.05
CA ASP A 284 14.68 -2.15 34.92
C ASP A 284 14.38 -3.22 33.85
N ARG A 285 14.96 -4.43 33.97
CA ARG A 285 14.71 -5.58 33.08
C ARG A 285 13.52 -6.42 33.53
N ALA A 286 12.34 -5.80 33.62
CA ALA A 286 11.18 -6.39 34.28
C ALA A 286 9.87 -6.37 33.49
N ASP A 287 9.82 -5.65 32.36
CA ASP A 287 8.60 -5.38 31.59
C ASP A 287 8.56 -6.18 30.28
N GLY A 288 9.15 -7.37 30.28
CA GLY A 288 9.05 -8.33 29.19
C GLY A 288 7.58 -8.71 28.94
N ARG A 289 7.25 -9.06 27.69
CA ARG A 289 5.85 -9.25 27.33
C ARG A 289 5.62 -10.37 26.33
N ILE A 290 4.71 -11.29 26.68
CA ILE A 290 4.24 -12.37 25.82
C ILE A 290 2.79 -12.11 25.44
N VAL A 291 2.47 -12.25 24.16
CA VAL A 291 1.10 -12.19 23.62
C VAL A 291 0.85 -13.47 22.84
N ALA A 292 -0.10 -14.29 23.28
CA ALA A 292 -0.44 -15.56 22.64
C ALA A 292 -1.91 -15.61 22.22
N ALA A 293 -2.17 -16.17 21.05
CA ALA A 293 -3.50 -16.55 20.58
C ALA A 293 -4.00 -17.88 21.17
N GLY A 294 -3.17 -18.57 21.95
CA GLY A 294 -3.47 -19.83 22.63
C GLY A 294 -2.74 -19.94 23.97
N ASP A 295 -2.30 -21.14 24.32
CA ASP A 295 -1.68 -21.42 25.62
C ASP A 295 -0.22 -20.94 25.69
N VAL A 296 0.31 -20.82 26.92
CA VAL A 296 1.73 -20.59 27.18
C VAL A 296 2.26 -21.66 28.13
N LYS A 297 3.36 -22.31 27.76
CA LYS A 297 4.01 -23.37 28.53
C LYS A 297 5.41 -22.95 28.94
N VAL A 298 5.63 -22.81 30.26
CA VAL A 298 6.92 -22.40 30.83
C VAL A 298 7.49 -23.55 31.67
N THR A 299 8.61 -24.12 31.25
CA THR A 299 9.14 -25.37 31.82
C THR A 299 10.65 -25.30 32.09
N GLY A 300 11.15 -26.25 32.87
CA GLY A 300 12.60 -26.45 33.03
C GLY A 300 13.32 -25.31 33.77
N GLY A 301 12.57 -24.50 34.53
CA GLY A 301 13.07 -23.33 35.25
C GLY A 301 13.19 -22.06 34.39
N ALA A 302 12.52 -22.02 33.23
CA ALA A 302 12.37 -20.79 32.46
C ALA A 302 11.54 -19.74 33.21
N VAL A 303 11.76 -18.46 32.92
CA VAL A 303 11.12 -17.33 33.61
C VAL A 303 10.64 -16.27 32.61
N VAL A 304 9.44 -15.73 32.82
CA VAL A 304 8.93 -14.55 32.12
C VAL A 304 8.97 -13.39 33.11
N ARG A 305 9.89 -12.44 32.89
CA ARG A 305 9.96 -11.20 33.65
C ARG A 305 9.06 -10.16 33.01
N GLY A 306 7.78 -10.20 33.40
CA GLY A 306 6.75 -9.29 32.93
C GLY A 306 5.44 -10.00 32.57
N ASP A 307 4.65 -9.40 31.68
CA ASP A 307 3.25 -9.75 31.47
C ASP A 307 3.04 -10.85 30.42
N VAL A 308 2.00 -11.65 30.62
CA VAL A 308 1.53 -12.67 29.68
C VAL A 308 0.08 -12.39 29.30
N VAL A 309 -0.19 -12.13 28.03
CA VAL A 309 -1.53 -11.89 27.50
C VAL A 309 -2.00 -13.11 26.71
N ILE A 310 -3.13 -13.70 27.10
CA ILE A 310 -3.71 -14.92 26.52
C ILE A 310 -5.21 -14.76 26.27
N PRO A 311 -5.84 -15.56 25.40
CA PRO A 311 -7.30 -15.50 25.21
C PRO A 311 -8.05 -15.89 26.48
N SER A 312 -9.36 -15.59 26.52
CA SER A 312 -10.19 -15.82 27.71
C SER A 312 -10.24 -17.28 28.19
N ASP A 313 -10.07 -18.22 27.28
CA ASP A 313 -10.05 -19.67 27.48
C ASP A 313 -8.63 -20.25 27.48
N GLY A 314 -7.60 -19.43 27.24
CA GLY A 314 -6.21 -19.84 27.23
C GLY A 314 -5.67 -20.12 28.63
N CYS A 315 -4.53 -20.81 28.65
CA CYS A 315 -3.90 -21.24 29.89
C CYS A 315 -2.38 -21.02 29.93
N VAL A 316 -1.87 -20.61 31.09
CA VAL A 316 -0.43 -20.66 31.40
C VAL A 316 -0.10 -21.89 32.26
N THR A 317 0.72 -22.79 31.72
CA THR A 317 1.21 -23.98 32.44
C THR A 317 2.67 -23.84 32.83
N THR A 318 2.98 -24.11 34.10
CA THR A 318 4.35 -24.09 34.60
C THR A 318 4.79 -25.48 35.10
N THR A 319 6.02 -25.90 34.82
CA THR A 319 6.56 -27.18 35.34
C THR A 319 8.05 -27.10 35.67
N GLY A 320 8.43 -27.50 36.89
CA GLY A 320 9.83 -27.63 37.31
C GLY A 320 10.46 -26.35 37.90
N ALA A 321 9.67 -25.48 38.53
CA ALA A 321 10.18 -24.30 39.23
C ALA A 321 11.26 -24.68 40.26
N ARG A 322 12.37 -23.93 40.26
CA ARG A 322 13.50 -24.10 41.17
C ARG A 322 13.12 -23.63 42.58
N GLY A 323 12.35 -24.42 43.34
CA GLY A 323 11.94 -24.04 44.69
C GLY A 323 11.21 -25.16 45.44
N ARG A 324 11.57 -25.37 46.71
CA ARG A 324 11.27 -26.59 47.49
C ARG A 324 9.80 -26.68 47.92
N GLY A 325 9.07 -27.64 47.37
CA GLY A 325 7.77 -28.09 47.87
C GLY A 325 7.42 -29.47 47.35
N ARG A 326 7.68 -30.50 48.16
CA ARG A 326 7.32 -31.89 47.85
C ARG A 326 5.80 -32.03 48.03
N GLY A 327 5.04 -31.89 46.95
CA GLY A 327 3.60 -32.12 46.91
C GLY A 327 3.12 -31.99 45.47
N GLY A 328 2.92 -33.12 44.80
CA GLY A 328 2.74 -33.16 43.34
C GLY A 328 1.50 -32.42 42.85
N ALA A 329 1.71 -31.56 41.85
CA ALA A 329 0.78 -31.43 40.73
C ALA A 329 1.37 -32.25 39.59
N GLY A 330 0.64 -33.26 39.13
CA GLY A 330 0.92 -33.90 37.85
C GLY A 330 0.81 -32.88 36.73
N ALA A 331 1.46 -33.19 35.60
CA ALA A 331 1.47 -32.41 34.37
C ALA A 331 0.07 -31.85 33.98
N ASP A 332 0.08 -30.69 33.34
CA ASP A 332 -1.03 -30.08 32.58
C ASP A 332 -2.21 -29.44 33.35
N SER A 333 -2.06 -29.06 34.64
CA SER A 333 -3.05 -28.19 35.28
C SER A 333 -2.74 -26.71 35.04
N CYS A 334 -3.74 -25.89 34.73
CA CYS A 334 -3.55 -24.46 34.54
C CYS A 334 -3.05 -23.77 35.81
N THR A 335 -1.93 -23.04 35.70
CA THR A 335 -1.23 -22.45 36.85
C THR A 335 -1.27 -20.92 36.89
N ASP A 336 -1.76 -20.27 35.83
CA ASP A 336 -1.80 -18.80 35.68
C ASP A 336 -0.46 -18.14 36.09
N GLY A 337 0.66 -18.72 35.68
CA GLY A 337 2.00 -18.10 35.76
C GLY A 337 2.88 -18.52 36.95
N GLY A 338 2.30 -18.79 38.13
CA GLY A 338 3.06 -19.24 39.32
C GLY A 338 4.34 -18.42 39.58
N ASP A 339 5.39 -19.05 40.10
CA ASP A 339 6.71 -18.38 40.31
C ASP A 339 7.47 -18.12 38.99
N ALA A 340 6.97 -18.62 37.86
CA ALA A 340 7.67 -18.53 36.58
C ALA A 340 7.30 -17.28 35.78
N VAL A 341 6.25 -16.56 36.15
CA VAL A 341 5.82 -15.29 35.54
C VAL A 341 5.81 -14.24 36.65
N THR A 342 6.61 -13.19 36.52
CA THR A 342 6.70 -12.16 37.57
C THR A 342 5.70 -11.02 37.40
N GLY A 343 5.16 -10.83 36.19
CA GLY A 343 4.11 -9.84 35.89
C GLY A 343 2.71 -10.44 35.91
N GLU A 344 1.76 -9.75 35.27
CA GLU A 344 0.35 -10.14 35.26
C GLU A 344 0.02 -11.12 34.12
N VAL A 345 -0.81 -12.13 34.40
CA VAL A 345 -1.47 -12.93 33.38
C VAL A 345 -2.80 -12.28 33.00
N VAL A 346 -2.82 -11.58 31.87
CA VAL A 346 -3.97 -10.83 31.37
C VAL A 346 -4.76 -11.68 30.38
N ARG A 347 -6.05 -11.89 30.67
CA ARG A 347 -6.97 -12.56 29.74
C ARG A 347 -7.62 -11.56 28.81
N ARG A 348 -7.15 -11.51 27.56
CA ARG A 348 -7.65 -10.66 26.50
C ARG A 348 -7.39 -11.32 25.16
N ASN A 349 -8.43 -11.43 24.34
CA ASN A 349 -8.25 -11.87 22.96
C ASN A 349 -7.41 -10.83 22.22
N VAL A 350 -6.24 -11.26 21.75
CA VAL A 350 -5.34 -10.45 20.93
C VAL A 350 -5.05 -11.24 19.67
N SER A 351 -5.08 -10.56 18.52
CA SER A 351 -4.70 -11.10 17.23
C SER A 351 -3.47 -10.36 16.72
N LEU A 352 -2.46 -11.09 16.25
CA LEU A 352 -1.34 -10.51 15.52
C LEU A 352 -1.76 -10.28 14.07
N THR A 353 -1.30 -9.18 13.49
CA THR A 353 -1.53 -8.86 12.08
C THR A 353 -0.79 -9.87 11.21
N LEU A 354 -1.51 -10.63 10.38
CA LEU A 354 -0.84 -11.56 9.48
C LEU A 354 -0.16 -10.80 8.33
N PRO A 355 0.96 -11.29 7.78
CA PRO A 355 1.65 -10.63 6.69
C PRO A 355 0.81 -10.57 5.42
N GLN A 356 -0.20 -11.44 5.26
CA GLN A 356 -1.25 -11.30 4.24
C GLN A 356 -0.63 -10.90 2.89
N GLY A 357 0.27 -11.75 2.37
CA GLY A 357 0.91 -11.60 1.07
C GLY A 357 1.69 -10.30 0.86
N ARG A 358 1.91 -9.48 1.90
CA ARG A 358 2.80 -8.29 1.88
C ARG A 358 4.20 -8.65 1.44
N VAL A 359 4.73 -9.72 2.03
CA VAL A 359 6.07 -10.22 1.72
C VAL A 359 6.16 -10.69 0.27
N ALA A 360 5.27 -11.59 -0.15
CA ALA A 360 5.25 -12.11 -1.53
C ALA A 360 5.10 -10.99 -2.58
N ALA A 361 4.23 -10.00 -2.35
CA ALA A 361 4.07 -8.90 -3.31
C ALA A 361 5.27 -7.96 -3.34
N ARG A 362 5.90 -7.68 -2.18
CA ARG A 362 7.10 -6.83 -2.14
C ARG A 362 8.26 -7.51 -2.86
N VAL A 363 8.43 -8.82 -2.66
CA VAL A 363 9.41 -9.64 -3.38
C VAL A 363 9.11 -9.66 -4.89
N ALA A 364 7.85 -9.82 -5.29
CA ALA A 364 7.46 -9.80 -6.71
C ALA A 364 7.70 -8.43 -7.37
N SER A 365 7.45 -7.34 -6.64
CA SER A 365 7.73 -5.97 -7.09
C SER A 365 9.23 -5.78 -7.33
N LEU A 366 10.05 -6.11 -6.32
CA LEU A 366 11.51 -5.91 -6.39
C LEU A 366 12.20 -6.87 -7.35
N ARG A 367 11.57 -7.99 -7.70
CA ARG A 367 12.06 -8.84 -8.80
C ARG A 367 12.06 -8.11 -10.14
N GLY A 368 11.08 -7.24 -10.38
CA GLY A 368 10.91 -6.50 -11.63
C GLY A 368 11.66 -5.17 -11.68
N ASP A 369 11.83 -4.51 -10.53
CA ASP A 369 12.43 -3.18 -10.41
C ASP A 369 13.23 -3.10 -9.10
N ASN A 370 14.56 -2.97 -9.21
CA ASN A 370 15.48 -2.95 -8.06
C ASN A 370 16.79 -2.23 -8.39
N ASP A 371 17.54 -1.92 -7.34
CA ASP A 371 18.82 -1.24 -7.32
C ASP A 371 20.02 -2.21 -7.32
N ASN A 372 19.83 -3.49 -7.69
CA ASN A 372 20.87 -4.52 -7.59
C ASN A 372 22.20 -4.08 -8.20
N GLY A 373 22.17 -3.46 -9.39
CA GLY A 373 23.32 -2.81 -10.01
C GLY A 373 24.63 -3.60 -9.87
N ALA A 374 25.63 -2.99 -9.24
CA ALA A 374 26.91 -3.65 -8.89
C ALA A 374 26.95 -4.19 -7.45
N ALA A 375 25.89 -4.02 -6.67
CA ALA A 375 25.78 -4.44 -5.28
C ALA A 375 25.33 -5.91 -5.14
N LEU A 376 24.58 -6.41 -6.11
CA LEU A 376 24.10 -7.79 -6.19
C LEU A 376 24.27 -8.33 -7.61
N ASP A 377 24.97 -9.46 -7.77
CA ASP A 377 25.16 -10.15 -9.05
C ASP A 377 24.55 -11.55 -8.97
N ASP A 378 23.60 -11.86 -9.86
CA ASP A 378 22.88 -13.13 -9.97
C ASP A 378 22.35 -13.69 -8.62
N GLY A 379 21.87 -12.79 -7.74
CA GLY A 379 21.35 -13.16 -6.42
C GLY A 379 22.42 -13.46 -5.36
N SER A 380 23.69 -13.28 -5.67
CA SER A 380 24.81 -13.32 -4.72
C SER A 380 25.27 -11.90 -4.36
N LEU A 381 25.67 -11.71 -3.11
CA LEU A 381 26.23 -10.44 -2.64
C LEU A 381 27.53 -10.15 -3.38
N ALA A 382 27.55 -9.11 -4.21
CA ALA A 382 28.73 -8.75 -4.99
C ALA A 382 29.80 -8.04 -4.13
N GLY A 383 29.45 -7.64 -2.91
CA GLY A 383 30.34 -7.10 -1.89
C GLY A 383 29.69 -7.12 -0.50
N ASP A 384 30.43 -6.60 0.48
CA ASP A 384 30.08 -6.71 1.90
C ASP A 384 29.18 -5.57 2.39
N THR A 385 28.74 -4.65 1.53
CA THR A 385 27.96 -3.47 1.95
C THR A 385 26.83 -3.12 1.00
N LEU A 386 25.63 -2.97 1.55
CA LEU A 386 24.44 -2.44 0.88
C LEU A 386 24.10 -1.06 1.47
N THR A 387 24.15 -0.03 0.64
CA THR A 387 23.74 1.35 1.00
C THR A 387 22.24 1.54 0.82
N ALA A 388 21.69 2.70 1.18
CA ALA A 388 20.29 3.05 0.96
C ALA A 388 19.80 2.70 -0.47
N GLY A 389 18.69 1.97 -0.57
CA GLY A 389 18.17 1.42 -1.84
C GLY A 389 17.23 0.23 -1.65
N GLU A 390 16.66 -0.26 -2.75
CA GLU A 390 15.76 -1.42 -2.80
C GLU A 390 16.37 -2.57 -3.62
N TYR A 391 16.60 -3.72 -2.97
CA TYR A 391 17.39 -4.82 -3.51
C TYR A 391 16.58 -6.11 -3.61
N TYR A 392 16.99 -7.00 -4.52
CA TYR A 392 16.38 -8.30 -4.74
C TYR A 392 17.42 -9.43 -4.85
N ALA A 393 17.19 -10.54 -4.18
CA ALA A 393 17.98 -11.76 -4.34
C ALA A 393 17.08 -12.99 -4.44
N GLU A 394 17.55 -14.02 -5.15
CA GLU A 394 16.84 -15.31 -5.19
C GLU A 394 17.03 -16.06 -3.87
N GLU A 395 18.22 -16.04 -3.27
CA GLU A 395 18.53 -16.65 -1.98
C GLU A 395 19.57 -15.77 -1.24
N MET A 396 19.74 -15.98 0.06
CA MET A 396 20.83 -15.36 0.83
C MET A 396 21.54 -16.42 1.64
N THR A 397 22.82 -16.64 1.37
CA THR A 397 23.67 -17.55 2.14
C THR A 397 24.97 -16.85 2.50
N LEU A 398 25.28 -16.75 3.78
CA LEU A 398 26.56 -16.27 4.30
C LEU A 398 27.25 -17.39 5.09
N ASP A 399 28.55 -17.62 4.82
CA ASP A 399 29.38 -18.59 5.56
C ASP A 399 30.74 -17.98 5.93
N GLY A 400 30.87 -17.52 7.18
CA GLY A 400 32.08 -16.86 7.65
C GLY A 400 32.26 -15.43 7.14
N GLU A 401 31.21 -14.84 6.56
CA GLU A 401 31.24 -13.54 5.88
C GLU A 401 30.55 -12.46 6.73
N THR A 402 30.84 -11.20 6.41
CA THR A 402 30.19 -10.04 7.03
C THR A 402 29.37 -9.29 5.98
N LEU A 403 28.11 -9.00 6.28
CA LEU A 403 27.27 -8.12 5.48
C LEU A 403 26.92 -6.86 6.28
N THR A 404 27.27 -5.71 5.74
CA THR A 404 26.93 -4.40 6.30
C THR A 404 25.76 -3.77 5.55
N PHE A 405 24.75 -3.32 6.27
CA PHE A 405 23.74 -2.40 5.78
C PHE A 405 24.09 -0.98 6.23
N ASP A 406 24.44 -0.10 5.29
CA ASP A 406 24.68 1.31 5.56
C ASP A 406 23.41 2.13 5.31
N VAL A 407 22.75 2.48 6.41
CA VAL A 407 21.53 3.29 6.43
C VAL A 407 21.83 4.75 6.77
N SER A 408 23.05 5.24 6.50
CA SER A 408 23.41 6.65 6.74
C SER A 408 22.59 7.61 5.86
N ASP A 409 22.28 7.21 4.63
CA ASP A 409 21.62 8.05 3.62
C ASP A 409 20.13 7.72 3.41
N GLY A 410 19.58 6.73 4.12
CA GLY A 410 18.19 6.32 4.00
C GLY A 410 17.95 4.86 4.34
N ASP A 411 16.76 4.37 4.02
CA ASP A 411 16.36 2.98 4.26
C ASP A 411 17.01 2.01 3.27
N VAL A 412 17.29 0.78 3.74
CA VAL A 412 17.65 -0.35 2.90
C VAL A 412 16.54 -1.38 2.91
N THR A 413 15.97 -1.67 1.74
CA THR A 413 15.06 -2.80 1.57
C THR A 413 15.78 -3.92 0.85
N LEU A 414 15.72 -5.14 1.37
CA LEU A 414 16.19 -6.34 0.66
C LEU A 414 15.06 -7.38 0.59
N ALA A 415 14.63 -7.73 -0.62
CA ALA A 415 13.68 -8.78 -0.90
C ALA A 415 14.39 -10.07 -1.30
N ILE A 416 14.06 -11.18 -0.65
CA ILE A 416 14.63 -12.50 -0.89
C ILE A 416 13.51 -13.44 -1.29
N ASN A 417 13.60 -14.03 -2.47
CA ASN A 417 12.57 -14.93 -2.97
C ASN A 417 12.58 -16.31 -2.28
N GLY A 418 13.77 -16.80 -1.95
CA GLY A 418 14.05 -18.09 -1.33
C GLY A 418 14.52 -17.96 0.12
N ASP A 419 15.37 -18.89 0.52
CA ASP A 419 15.76 -19.07 1.92
C ASP A 419 16.92 -18.15 2.32
N VAL A 420 17.02 -17.91 3.63
CA VAL A 420 18.13 -17.17 4.26
C VAL A 420 18.90 -18.11 5.18
N THR A 421 20.22 -18.20 5.00
CA THR A 421 21.13 -19.00 5.84
C THR A 421 22.34 -18.17 6.24
N LEU A 422 22.55 -17.99 7.55
CA LEU A 422 23.70 -17.33 8.13
C LEU A 422 24.47 -18.35 8.98
N ASP A 423 25.66 -18.78 8.54
CA ASP A 423 26.54 -19.70 9.30
C ASP A 423 27.83 -18.98 9.67
N ARG A 424 28.14 -18.87 10.97
CA ARG A 424 29.36 -18.22 11.49
C ARG A 424 29.61 -16.83 10.89
N SER A 425 28.54 -16.08 10.64
CA SER A 425 28.54 -14.85 9.85
C SER A 425 28.01 -13.67 10.66
N ASP A 426 28.38 -12.46 10.26
CA ASP A 426 27.96 -11.22 10.91
C ASP A 426 27.13 -10.37 9.95
N VAL A 427 26.00 -9.84 10.42
CA VAL A 427 25.19 -8.85 9.73
C VAL A 427 25.16 -7.58 10.58
N GLU A 428 25.62 -6.47 10.04
CA GLU A 428 25.81 -5.23 10.78
C GLU A 428 24.98 -4.10 10.17
N VAL A 429 24.17 -3.42 10.98
CA VAL A 429 23.55 -2.15 10.57
C VAL A 429 24.46 -1.00 10.98
N THR A 430 24.74 -0.07 10.07
CA THR A 430 25.58 1.11 10.33
C THR A 430 24.87 2.39 9.91
N GLY A 431 25.30 3.53 10.45
CA GLY A 431 24.62 4.81 10.24
C GLY A 431 23.38 4.97 11.13
N SER A 432 22.73 6.14 11.04
CA SER A 432 21.54 6.50 11.84
C SER A 432 20.40 7.13 11.02
N GLY A 433 20.51 7.13 9.69
CA GLY A 433 19.60 7.85 8.78
C GLY A 433 18.35 7.08 8.36
N GLY A 434 18.34 5.76 8.56
CA GLY A 434 17.23 4.90 8.18
C GLY A 434 17.21 3.53 8.86
N THR A 435 16.45 2.63 8.25
CA THR A 435 16.15 1.29 8.73
C THR A 435 16.41 0.23 7.67
N VAL A 436 16.61 -1.01 8.10
CA VAL A 436 16.73 -2.17 7.24
C VAL A 436 15.44 -2.99 7.29
N ARG A 437 14.86 -3.26 6.12
CA ARG A 437 13.67 -4.12 5.96
C ARG A 437 14.00 -5.31 5.06
N LEU A 438 14.06 -6.50 5.65
CA LEU A 438 14.27 -7.76 4.95
C LEU A 438 12.92 -8.44 4.70
N TYR A 439 12.59 -8.75 3.45
CA TYR A 439 11.36 -9.47 3.07
C TYR A 439 11.71 -10.86 2.54
N VAL A 440 11.36 -11.92 3.27
CA VAL A 440 11.75 -13.31 2.95
C VAL A 440 10.54 -14.12 2.50
N ASN A 441 10.50 -14.47 1.22
CA ASN A 441 9.44 -15.29 0.62
C ASN A 441 9.75 -16.80 0.63
N GLY A 442 10.96 -17.19 1.05
CA GLY A 442 11.31 -18.59 1.32
C GLY A 442 10.62 -19.17 2.54
N ASN A 443 10.94 -20.44 2.80
CA ASN A 443 10.34 -21.20 3.89
C ASN A 443 11.30 -21.39 5.07
N ARG A 444 12.55 -20.96 4.94
CA ARG A 444 13.56 -21.02 6.02
C ARG A 444 14.34 -19.72 6.19
N PHE A 445 14.46 -19.30 7.45
CA PHE A 445 15.44 -18.32 7.92
C PHE A 445 16.27 -18.97 9.02
N GLU A 446 17.55 -19.23 8.75
CA GLU A 446 18.42 -19.98 9.66
C GLU A 446 19.67 -19.17 10.06
N MET A 447 19.93 -19.13 11.37
CA MET A 447 21.14 -18.58 11.97
C MET A 447 21.85 -19.65 12.79
N ARG A 448 23.14 -19.87 12.49
CA ARG A 448 24.02 -20.78 13.22
C ARG A 448 25.30 -20.06 13.57
N ASP A 449 25.56 -19.92 14.87
CA ASP A 449 26.73 -19.20 15.39
C ASP A 449 26.92 -17.82 14.71
N ALA A 450 25.80 -17.13 14.40
CA ALA A 450 25.77 -15.90 13.62
C ALA A 450 25.21 -14.73 14.44
N THR A 451 25.59 -13.51 14.06
CA THR A 451 25.21 -12.28 14.76
C THR A 451 24.52 -11.32 13.81
N VAL A 452 23.40 -10.73 14.22
CA VAL A 452 22.82 -9.54 13.60
C VAL A 452 22.83 -8.41 14.62
N SER A 453 23.59 -7.34 14.36
CA SER A 453 23.81 -6.25 15.31
C SER A 453 23.28 -4.92 14.80
N VAL A 454 22.72 -4.13 15.72
CA VAL A 454 22.23 -2.77 15.46
C VAL A 454 22.80 -1.81 16.52
N PRO A 455 23.35 -0.65 16.13
CA PRO A 455 23.95 0.30 17.07
C PRO A 455 22.99 0.73 18.18
N GLY A 456 23.45 0.56 19.42
CA GLY A 456 22.68 0.92 20.61
C GLY A 456 21.54 -0.05 20.94
N ASP A 457 21.56 -1.25 20.36
CA ASP A 457 20.51 -2.27 20.48
C ASP A 457 19.15 -1.76 19.99
N ARG A 458 19.11 -0.85 19.00
CA ARG A 458 17.86 -0.25 18.51
C ARG A 458 17.10 -1.20 17.60
N ALA A 459 16.25 -2.05 18.18
CA ALA A 459 15.55 -3.10 17.44
C ALA A 459 14.61 -2.55 16.35
N GLU A 460 14.11 -1.33 16.52
CA GLU A 460 13.27 -0.61 15.54
C GLU A 460 13.91 -0.44 14.14
N ARG A 461 15.24 -0.58 14.04
CA ARG A 461 16.00 -0.30 12.81
C ARG A 461 16.32 -1.53 11.96
N PHE A 462 16.02 -2.75 12.43
CA PHE A 462 16.23 -3.97 11.64
C PHE A 462 15.00 -4.88 11.75
N TRP A 463 14.35 -5.15 10.62
CA TRP A 463 13.13 -5.96 10.58
C TRP A 463 13.25 -7.06 9.54
N VAL A 464 12.86 -8.26 9.92
CA VAL A 464 12.66 -9.42 9.05
C VAL A 464 11.16 -9.67 8.94
N TYR A 465 10.63 -9.63 7.72
CA TYR A 465 9.26 -9.99 7.40
C TYR A 465 9.22 -11.31 6.65
N GLY A 466 8.51 -12.29 7.20
CA GLY A 466 8.29 -13.59 6.57
C GLY A 466 6.87 -13.81 6.06
N THR A 467 6.72 -14.75 5.13
CA THR A 467 5.43 -15.33 4.79
C THR A 467 4.89 -16.18 5.95
N PRO A 468 3.62 -16.60 5.94
CA PRO A 468 3.09 -17.54 6.93
C PRO A 468 3.80 -18.90 6.94
N ASP A 469 4.52 -19.26 5.86
CA ASP A 469 5.26 -20.51 5.73
C ASP A 469 6.71 -20.42 6.21
N LEU A 470 7.19 -19.21 6.55
CA LEU A 470 8.58 -19.01 6.98
C LEU A 470 8.81 -19.63 8.36
N VAL A 471 9.75 -20.57 8.42
CA VAL A 471 10.25 -21.14 9.69
C VAL A 471 11.59 -20.49 10.04
N GLY A 472 11.64 -19.84 11.20
CA GLY A 472 12.88 -19.31 11.77
C GLY A 472 13.60 -20.32 12.67
N GLU A 473 14.91 -20.44 12.54
CA GLU A 473 15.75 -21.25 13.42
C GLU A 473 17.04 -20.53 13.83
N MET A 474 17.29 -20.44 15.13
CA MET A 474 18.50 -19.84 15.70
C MET A 474 19.21 -20.84 16.61
N ARG A 475 20.53 -20.99 16.41
CA ARG A 475 21.40 -21.83 17.23
C ARG A 475 22.71 -21.11 17.51
N GLY A 476 23.04 -20.89 18.78
CA GLY A 476 24.30 -20.19 19.13
C GLY A 476 24.35 -18.75 18.60
N SER A 477 23.22 -18.14 18.27
CA SER A 477 23.14 -16.91 17.46
C SER A 477 22.49 -15.75 18.22
N GLU A 478 22.74 -14.53 17.76
CA GLU A 478 22.18 -13.30 18.31
C GLU A 478 21.48 -12.49 17.21
N LEU A 479 20.29 -11.98 17.51
CA LEU A 479 19.52 -11.10 16.61
C LEU A 479 19.09 -9.83 17.35
N THR A 480 19.60 -8.67 16.93
CA THR A 480 19.04 -7.38 17.29
C THR A 480 18.07 -6.91 16.21
N GLY A 481 16.77 -6.84 16.53
CA GLY A 481 15.73 -6.46 15.58
C GLY A 481 14.39 -7.13 15.83
N VAL A 482 13.52 -7.06 14.83
CA VAL A 482 12.19 -7.68 14.85
C VAL A 482 12.10 -8.82 13.83
N PHE A 483 11.74 -10.02 14.28
CA PHE A 483 11.38 -11.14 13.42
C PHE A 483 9.86 -11.27 13.34
N TYR A 484 9.26 -10.96 12.19
CA TYR A 484 7.82 -10.87 11.99
C TYR A 484 7.33 -11.80 10.87
N ALA A 485 6.93 -13.01 11.25
CA ALA A 485 6.33 -14.01 10.36
C ALA A 485 5.12 -14.72 11.02
N PRO A 486 4.08 -13.99 11.48
CA PRO A 486 2.92 -14.63 12.07
C PRO A 486 2.12 -15.41 11.02
N ALA A 487 1.58 -16.55 11.44
CA ALA A 487 0.73 -17.42 10.63
C ALA A 487 -0.53 -17.82 11.41
N ALA A 488 -1.62 -18.11 10.71
CA ALA A 488 -2.88 -18.50 11.35
C ALA A 488 -2.77 -19.83 12.10
N GLU A 489 -1.90 -20.71 11.62
CA GLU A 489 -1.61 -22.04 12.16
C GLU A 489 -0.13 -22.35 11.91
N GLY A 490 0.38 -23.40 12.56
CA GLY A 490 1.76 -23.87 12.40
C GLY A 490 2.38 -24.20 13.75
N GLU A 491 3.18 -25.27 13.81
CA GLU A 491 3.90 -25.66 15.02
C GLU A 491 5.40 -25.41 14.86
N ASP A 492 6.05 -24.98 15.94
CA ASP A 492 7.48 -24.68 15.98
C ASP A 492 7.94 -23.78 14.81
N THR A 493 7.14 -22.75 14.47
CA THR A 493 7.45 -21.80 13.39
C THR A 493 8.63 -20.88 13.70
N PHE A 494 9.06 -20.84 14.97
CA PHE A 494 10.31 -20.22 15.37
C PHE A 494 10.99 -21.07 16.45
N ARG A 495 12.22 -21.53 16.19
CA ARG A 495 12.99 -22.35 17.14
C ARG A 495 14.26 -21.63 17.57
N MET A 496 14.46 -21.48 18.87
CA MET A 496 15.69 -20.93 19.43
C MET A 496 16.38 -21.96 20.34
N ARG A 497 17.71 -22.04 20.28
CA ARG A 497 18.52 -22.81 21.22
C ARG A 497 19.86 -22.13 21.46
N GLN A 498 20.13 -21.76 22.71
CA GLN A 498 21.37 -21.05 23.08
C GLN A 498 21.50 -19.78 22.23
N SER A 499 20.47 -18.95 22.20
CA SER A 499 20.37 -17.82 21.27
C SER A 499 19.63 -16.67 21.90
N GLU A 500 19.96 -15.46 21.49
CA GLU A 500 19.48 -14.23 22.12
C GLU A 500 18.79 -13.35 21.06
N VAL A 501 17.66 -12.76 21.43
CA VAL A 501 16.98 -11.75 20.61
C VAL A 501 16.86 -10.46 21.42
N PHE A 502 17.35 -9.36 20.86
CA PHE A 502 17.16 -8.00 21.36
C PHE A 502 16.12 -7.32 20.47
N GLY A 503 14.86 -7.25 20.93
CA GLY A 503 13.73 -6.77 20.14
C GLY A 503 12.49 -7.65 20.27
N ALA A 504 11.93 -8.11 19.15
CA ALA A 504 10.64 -8.82 19.16
C ALA A 504 10.57 -9.98 18.16
N VAL A 505 9.81 -11.02 18.51
CA VAL A 505 9.52 -12.17 17.64
C VAL A 505 8.01 -12.37 17.54
N ALA A 506 7.46 -12.46 16.34
CA ALA A 506 6.06 -12.78 16.06
C ALA A 506 5.97 -13.95 15.07
N THR A 507 5.53 -15.12 15.51
CA THR A 507 5.24 -16.27 14.63
C THR A 507 3.99 -17.03 15.10
N ALA A 508 3.58 -18.11 14.43
CA ALA A 508 2.45 -18.91 14.90
C ALA A 508 2.73 -19.58 16.27
N ASP A 509 3.85 -20.29 16.38
CA ASP A 509 4.21 -21.12 17.53
C ASP A 509 5.71 -20.99 17.89
N PRO A 510 6.10 -19.90 18.60
CA PRO A 510 7.47 -19.75 19.06
C PRO A 510 7.87 -20.81 20.11
N ASN A 511 9.05 -21.40 19.94
CA ASN A 511 9.64 -22.43 20.80
C ASN A 511 11.07 -22.05 21.23
N LEU A 512 11.17 -21.54 22.45
CA LEU A 512 12.43 -21.17 23.09
C LEU A 512 12.94 -22.34 23.92
N ARG A 513 14.08 -22.91 23.51
CA ARG A 513 14.73 -24.02 24.22
C ARG A 513 15.82 -23.51 25.16
N ALA A 514 16.45 -24.43 25.87
CA ALA A 514 17.40 -24.08 26.93
C ALA A 514 18.53 -23.17 26.43
N GLY A 515 18.82 -22.13 27.22
CA GLY A 515 19.81 -21.10 26.86
C GLY A 515 19.28 -20.02 25.92
N SER A 516 17.97 -19.95 25.65
CA SER A 516 17.41 -18.93 24.76
C SER A 516 16.78 -17.78 25.52
N THR A 517 17.11 -16.55 25.15
CA THR A 517 16.61 -15.33 25.80
C THR A 517 15.97 -14.39 24.79
N VAL A 518 14.95 -13.67 25.24
CA VAL A 518 14.34 -12.57 24.47
C VAL A 518 14.27 -11.35 25.36
N HIS A 519 14.90 -10.28 24.91
CA HIS A 519 14.97 -8.98 25.56
C HIS A 519 14.05 -8.05 24.77
N TYR A 520 12.83 -7.82 25.27
CA TYR A 520 11.87 -6.95 24.60
C TYR A 520 12.38 -5.51 24.58
N ASP A 521 12.52 -4.93 23.38
CA ASP A 521 12.81 -3.51 23.23
C ASP A 521 11.52 -2.68 23.30
N GLU A 522 11.37 -1.91 24.38
CA GLU A 522 10.16 -1.13 24.66
C GLU A 522 9.93 0.03 23.68
N ALA A 523 10.98 0.48 22.98
CA ALA A 523 10.87 1.46 21.89
C ALA A 523 9.89 0.98 20.79
N LEU A 524 9.72 -0.34 20.62
CA LEU A 524 8.81 -0.93 19.65
C LEU A 524 7.31 -0.77 19.98
N ARG A 525 6.96 -0.27 21.18
CA ARG A 525 5.57 -0.22 21.67
C ARG A 525 4.64 0.59 20.76
N ASP A 526 5.16 1.67 20.20
CA ASP A 526 4.44 2.58 19.32
C ASP A 526 4.84 2.43 17.84
N GLU A 527 5.77 1.52 17.54
CA GLU A 527 6.23 1.27 16.19
C GLU A 527 5.23 0.41 15.39
N PRO A 528 4.72 0.92 14.26
CA PRO A 528 3.84 0.15 13.39
C PRO A 528 4.64 -0.98 12.72
N VAL A 529 4.15 -2.21 12.81
CA VAL A 529 4.78 -3.37 12.16
C VAL A 529 5.02 -3.16 10.66
N TYR A 530 4.10 -2.47 9.99
CA TYR A 530 4.25 -2.12 8.58
C TYR A 530 4.28 -0.61 8.42
N THR A 531 5.39 -0.11 7.90
CA THR A 531 5.54 1.28 7.48
C THR A 531 4.93 1.42 6.09
N THR A 532 3.62 1.64 5.97
CA THR A 532 3.06 2.04 4.67
C THR A 532 2.31 3.36 4.75
N ARG A 533 2.67 4.26 3.83
CA ARG A 533 1.83 5.34 3.28
C ARG A 533 0.63 4.78 2.48
N ALA A 534 0.13 3.60 2.84
CA ALA A 534 -0.97 2.95 2.11
C ALA A 534 -2.30 3.29 2.77
N THR A 535 -3.26 3.71 1.96
CA THR A 535 -4.61 3.99 2.42
C THR A 535 -5.31 2.68 2.83
N LEU A 536 -5.81 2.65 4.06
CA LEU A 536 -6.44 1.49 4.68
C LEU A 536 -7.94 1.40 4.36
N VAL A 537 -8.39 0.35 3.67
CA VAL A 537 -9.80 0.12 3.35
C VAL A 537 -10.35 -1.16 3.99
N SER A 538 -11.29 -1.05 4.92
CA SER A 538 -11.99 -2.20 5.49
C SER A 538 -13.36 -2.43 4.87
N TYR A 539 -14.02 -1.35 4.42
CA TYR A 539 -15.38 -1.38 3.89
C TYR A 539 -15.38 -0.87 2.46
N LEU A 540 -16.05 -1.60 1.57
CA LEU A 540 -16.26 -1.19 0.18
C LEU A 540 -17.76 -1.05 -0.06
N HIS A 541 -18.16 0.04 -0.70
CA HIS A 541 -19.51 0.23 -1.22
C HIS A 541 -19.40 0.62 -2.67
N VAL A 542 -19.94 -0.22 -3.57
CA VAL A 542 -19.97 0.09 -5.00
C VAL A 542 -21.40 -0.01 -5.49
N SER A 543 -21.94 1.10 -5.99
CA SER A 543 -23.18 1.13 -6.75
C SER A 543 -22.88 1.43 -8.21
N VAL A 544 -23.73 0.93 -9.09
CA VAL A 544 -23.70 1.25 -10.52
C VAL A 544 -25.04 1.85 -10.87
N ASN A 545 -24.98 3.02 -11.47
CA ASN A 545 -26.10 3.85 -11.86
C ASN A 545 -25.98 4.09 -13.36
N GLU A 546 -26.80 3.38 -14.12
CA GLU A 546 -26.76 3.35 -15.56
C GLU A 546 -27.70 4.43 -16.11
N VAL A 547 -27.20 5.21 -17.06
CA VAL A 547 -27.95 6.23 -17.78
C VAL A 547 -27.90 5.96 -19.28
N GLU A 548 -29.01 6.22 -19.96
CA GLU A 548 -29.13 6.21 -21.42
C GLU A 548 -29.08 7.64 -21.93
N VAL A 549 -28.43 7.83 -23.07
CA VAL A 549 -28.25 9.14 -23.70
C VAL A 549 -28.79 9.06 -25.13
N GLU A 550 -29.75 9.91 -25.44
CA GLU A 550 -30.38 9.96 -26.77
C GLU A 550 -30.41 11.39 -27.31
N GLU A 551 -30.49 11.51 -28.63
CA GLU A 551 -30.80 12.78 -29.28
C GLU A 551 -32.25 13.20 -29.01
N ARG A 552 -32.49 14.51 -28.79
CA ARG A 552 -33.81 15.06 -28.46
C ARG A 552 -34.54 15.72 -29.63
#